data_AF-A0A349BCI4-F1
#
_entry.id   AF-A0A349BCI4-F1
#
_cell.length_a   1.000
_cell.length_b   1.000
_cell.length_c   1.000
_cell.angle_alpha   90.00
_cell.angle_beta   90.00
_cell.angle_gamma   90.00
#
_symmetry.space_group_name_H-M   'P 1'
#
loop_
_entity.id
_entity.type
_entity.pdbx_description
1 polymer ?
#
loop_
_entity_poly.entity_id
_entity_poly.type
_entity_poly.pdbx_seq_one_letter_code
_entity_poly.pdbx_strand_id
1 'polypeptide(L)'
;MELAEVMRTTPATRTFTDEAVPDEVLHRILDHARFAPSGGNRQGWHVIVVKDAGTRTRIRELYQLSWREYWAHVKIGKVAFQPGDTRFSQPWVDLEEARETPAPNEFADEIDTHPVLLIVCVALEALAVLDHGLPRQ
;
A
#
# COMPACT_ATOMS: atom_id res chain seq x y z
N MET A 1 -19.91 -8.33 -18.45
CA MET A 1 -20.16 -7.75 -17.12
C MET A 1 -20.18 -6.26 -17.29
N GLU A 2 -21.20 -5.58 -16.76
CA GLU A 2 -21.29 -4.12 -16.85
C GLU A 2 -20.32 -3.46 -15.87
N LEU A 3 -19.81 -2.27 -16.19
CA LEU A 3 -18.83 -1.56 -15.34
C LEU A 3 -19.32 -1.39 -13.90
N ALA A 4 -20.59 -1.05 -13.73
CA ALA A 4 -21.19 -0.84 -12.40
C ALA A 4 -21.21 -2.11 -11.54
N GLU A 5 -21.28 -3.29 -12.17
CA GLU A 5 -21.21 -4.57 -11.48
C GLU A 5 -19.79 -4.83 -11.00
N VAL A 6 -18.79 -4.68 -11.89
CA VAL A 6 -17.36 -4.83 -11.56
C VAL A 6 -16.98 -3.94 -10.37
N MET A 7 -17.38 -2.66 -10.40
CA MET A 7 -17.07 -1.70 -9.33
C MET A 7 -17.65 -2.09 -7.97
N ARG A 8 -18.76 -2.82 -7.93
CA ARG A 8 -19.46 -3.20 -6.68
C ARG A 8 -19.05 -4.57 -6.15
N THR A 9 -18.47 -5.41 -7.00
CA THR A 9 -18.13 -6.79 -6.66
C THR A 9 -16.64 -7.03 -6.50
N THR A 10 -15.77 -6.08 -6.89
CA THR A 10 -14.32 -6.21 -6.75
C THR A 10 -13.92 -6.38 -5.27
N PRO A 11 -13.35 -7.53 -4.86
CA PRO A 11 -13.00 -7.78 -3.47
C PRO A 11 -11.61 -7.23 -3.12
N ALA A 12 -11.38 -7.01 -1.81
CA ALA A 12 -10.03 -6.81 -1.27
C ALA A 12 -9.39 -8.19 -0.98
N THR A 13 -8.93 -8.87 -2.03
CA THR A 13 -8.33 -10.20 -1.97
C THR A 13 -7.02 -10.22 -1.18
N ARG A 14 -6.85 -11.23 -0.32
CA ARG A 14 -5.65 -11.46 0.51
C ARG A 14 -5.06 -12.86 0.37
N THR A 15 -5.62 -13.68 -0.52
CA THR A 15 -5.16 -15.04 -0.80
C THR A 15 -5.18 -15.21 -2.31
N PHE A 16 -4.07 -15.62 -2.91
CA PHE A 16 -3.94 -15.75 -4.35
C PHE A 16 -3.33 -17.12 -4.68
N THR A 17 -3.49 -17.52 -5.93
CA THR A 17 -2.80 -18.70 -6.47
C THR A 17 -1.34 -18.35 -6.80
N ASP A 18 -0.54 -19.38 -7.06
CA ASP A 18 0.83 -19.27 -7.57
C ASP A 18 0.88 -19.08 -9.10
N GLU A 19 -0.27 -18.92 -9.75
CA GLU A 19 -0.38 -18.75 -11.20
C GLU A 19 0.32 -17.47 -11.67
N ALA A 20 1.31 -17.62 -12.54
CA ALA A 20 2.07 -16.50 -13.06
C ALA A 20 1.18 -15.55 -13.87
N VAL A 21 1.29 -14.25 -13.61
CA VAL A 21 0.58 -13.21 -14.38
C VAL A 21 1.40 -12.82 -15.62
N PRO A 22 0.87 -12.98 -16.84
CA PRO A 22 1.56 -12.57 -18.06
C PRO A 22 1.85 -11.08 -18.12
N ASP A 23 2.95 -10.70 -18.76
CA ASP A 23 3.35 -9.29 -18.89
C ASP A 23 2.30 -8.47 -19.66
N GLU A 24 1.67 -9.03 -20.70
CA GLU A 24 0.63 -8.30 -21.43
C GLU A 24 -0.59 -7.94 -20.58
N VAL A 25 -0.89 -8.75 -19.56
CA VAL A 25 -1.98 -8.47 -18.63
C VAL A 25 -1.61 -7.31 -17.72
N LEU A 26 -0.39 -7.32 -17.17
CA LEU A 26 0.12 -6.22 -16.33
C LEU A 26 0.20 -4.91 -17.12
N HIS A 27 0.71 -4.96 -18.35
CA HIS A 27 0.75 -3.80 -19.24
C HIS A 27 -0.65 -3.25 -19.53
N ARG A 28 -1.62 -4.10 -19.83
CA ARG A 28 -3.00 -3.66 -20.07
C ARG A 28 -3.62 -2.98 -18.84
N ILE A 29 -3.40 -3.55 -17.65
CA ILE A 29 -3.88 -2.95 -16.39
C ILE A 29 -3.27 -1.56 -16.19
N LEU A 30 -1.95 -1.42 -16.34
CA LEU A 30 -1.24 -0.16 -16.14
C LEU A 30 -1.55 0.87 -17.25
N ASP A 31 -1.77 0.44 -18.48
CA ASP A 31 -2.20 1.30 -19.59
C ASP A 31 -3.60 1.89 -19.35
N HIS A 32 -4.52 1.11 -18.77
CA HIS A 32 -5.80 1.67 -18.32
C HIS A 32 -5.65 2.60 -17.12
N ALA A 33 -4.82 2.24 -16.13
CA ALA A 33 -4.60 3.03 -14.93
C ALA A 33 -4.05 4.43 -15.24
N ARG A 34 -3.26 4.61 -16.32
CA ARG A 34 -2.68 5.90 -16.67
C ARG A 34 -3.67 7.00 -17.05
N PHE A 35 -4.92 6.62 -17.34
CA PHE A 35 -6.00 7.57 -17.62
C PHE A 35 -6.72 8.06 -16.36
N ALA A 36 -6.31 7.61 -15.16
CA ALA A 36 -6.82 8.16 -13.92
C ALA A 36 -6.54 9.68 -13.84
N PRO A 37 -7.51 10.49 -13.35
CA PRO A 37 -7.29 11.92 -13.20
C PRO A 37 -6.15 12.19 -12.20
N SER A 38 -5.31 13.17 -12.51
CA SER A 38 -4.25 13.61 -11.61
C SER A 38 -4.15 15.14 -11.57
N GLY A 39 -3.75 15.70 -10.43
CA GLY A 39 -3.70 17.15 -10.21
C GLY A 39 -2.79 17.84 -11.23
N GLY A 40 -3.36 18.66 -12.10
CA GLY A 40 -2.64 19.32 -13.20
C GLY A 40 -2.05 18.33 -14.23
N ASN A 41 -2.62 17.13 -14.34
CA ASN A 41 -2.15 16.04 -15.20
C ASN A 41 -0.67 15.63 -14.97
N ARG A 42 -0.16 15.84 -13.75
CA ARG A 42 1.25 15.62 -13.42
C ARG A 42 1.65 14.16 -13.37
N GLN A 43 0.70 13.25 -13.21
CA GLN A 43 0.96 11.80 -13.15
C GLN A 43 2.07 11.46 -12.13
N GLY A 44 1.98 12.04 -10.92
CA GLY A 44 2.99 11.95 -9.86
C GLY A 44 3.06 10.59 -9.16
N TRP A 45 2.85 9.50 -9.89
CA TRP A 45 2.89 8.14 -9.39
C TRP A 45 3.72 7.26 -10.32
N HIS A 46 4.32 6.24 -9.75
CA HIS A 46 5.12 5.25 -10.46
C HIS A 46 4.79 3.87 -9.90
N VAL A 47 4.77 2.85 -10.75
CA VAL A 47 4.52 1.46 -10.31
C VAL A 47 5.72 0.61 -10.64
N ILE A 48 6.28 -0.04 -9.61
CA ILE A 48 7.34 -1.02 -9.76
C ILE A 48 6.70 -2.40 -9.72
N VAL A 49 6.87 -3.15 -10.82
CA VAL A 49 6.43 -4.55 -10.91
C VAL A 49 7.54 -5.44 -10.38
N VAL A 50 7.28 -6.15 -9.28
CA VAL A 50 8.24 -7.04 -8.64
C VAL A 50 7.83 -8.49 -8.85
N LYS A 51 8.65 -9.22 -9.61
CA LYS A 51 8.50 -10.68 -9.86
C LYS A 51 9.62 -11.50 -9.23
N ASP A 52 10.79 -10.90 -9.05
CA ASP A 52 11.96 -11.57 -8.48
C ASP A 52 11.66 -12.10 -7.07
N ALA A 53 11.94 -13.39 -6.84
CA ALA A 53 11.61 -14.05 -5.60
C ALA A 53 12.39 -13.48 -4.41
N GLY A 54 13.69 -13.21 -4.58
CA GLY A 54 14.52 -12.66 -3.51
C GLY A 54 14.05 -11.26 -3.08
N THR A 55 13.70 -10.43 -4.06
CA THR A 55 13.14 -9.09 -3.82
C THR A 55 11.79 -9.17 -3.12
N ARG A 56 10.90 -10.09 -3.51
CA ARG A 56 9.61 -10.31 -2.82
C ARG A 56 9.82 -10.74 -1.37
N THR A 57 10.75 -11.65 -1.10
CA THR A 57 11.09 -12.05 0.27
C THR A 57 11.61 -10.87 1.10
N ARG A 58 12.47 -10.02 0.53
CA ARG A 58 12.92 -8.82 1.24
C ARG A 58 11.80 -7.83 1.52
N ILE A 59 10.85 -7.69 0.59
CA ILE A 59 9.64 -6.88 0.80
C ILE A 59 8.79 -7.45 1.93
N ARG A 60 8.62 -8.77 2.01
CA ARG A 60 7.92 -9.42 3.12
C ARG A 60 8.52 -9.06 4.47
N GLU A 61 9.84 -9.18 4.61
CA GLU A 61 10.54 -8.86 5.85
C GLU A 61 10.28 -7.41 6.28
N LEU A 62 10.35 -6.47 5.34
CA LEU A 62 10.05 -5.05 5.59
C LEU A 62 8.57 -4.83 5.95
N TYR A 63 7.66 -5.49 5.23
CA TYR A 63 6.22 -5.40 5.47
C TYR A 63 5.85 -5.92 6.86
N GLN A 64 6.44 -7.02 7.31
CA GLN A 64 6.22 -7.58 8.64
C GLN A 64 6.64 -6.61 9.75
N LEU A 65 7.72 -5.85 9.58
CA LEU A 65 8.12 -4.81 10.54
C LEU A 65 7.03 -3.74 10.66
N SER A 66 6.61 -3.16 9.54
CA SER A 66 5.54 -2.15 9.51
C SER A 66 4.20 -2.70 10.00
N TRP A 67 3.91 -3.98 9.75
CA TRP A 67 2.70 -4.64 10.27
C TRP A 67 2.69 -4.72 11.80
N ARG A 68 3.83 -5.07 12.41
CA ARG A 68 3.93 -5.12 13.88
C ARG A 68 3.74 -3.73 14.51
N GLU A 69 4.35 -2.70 13.92
CA GLU A 69 4.13 -1.31 14.31
C GLU A 69 2.66 -0.92 14.19
N TYR A 70 2.04 -1.21 13.04
CA TYR A 70 0.62 -0.95 12.80
C TYR A 70 -0.26 -1.65 13.83
N TRP A 71 -0.01 -2.93 14.10
CA TRP A 71 -0.82 -3.73 15.02
C TRP A 71 -0.68 -3.26 16.47
N ALA A 72 0.49 -2.80 16.89
CA ALA A 72 0.69 -2.18 18.21
C ALA A 72 -0.21 -0.96 18.41
N HIS A 73 -0.36 -0.11 17.39
CA HIS A 73 -1.31 1.01 17.42
C HIS A 73 -2.77 0.53 17.47
N VAL A 74 -3.13 -0.47 16.68
CA VAL A 74 -4.49 -1.04 16.68
C VAL A 74 -4.89 -1.55 18.06
N LYS A 75 -3.97 -2.19 18.80
CA LYS A 75 -4.23 -2.69 20.16
C LYS A 75 -4.64 -1.60 21.15
N ILE A 76 -4.19 -0.36 20.95
CA ILE A 76 -4.56 0.79 21.80
C ILE A 76 -5.69 1.64 21.18
N GLY A 77 -6.39 1.12 20.18
CA GLY A 77 -7.50 1.80 19.51
C GLY A 77 -7.06 2.96 18.61
N LYS A 78 -5.83 2.93 18.10
CA LYS A 78 -5.29 3.94 17.17
C LYS A 78 -5.10 3.35 15.78
N VAL A 79 -5.19 4.20 14.76
CA VAL A 79 -4.82 3.86 13.39
C VAL A 79 -3.44 4.44 13.13
N ALA A 80 -2.44 3.59 12.92
CA ALA A 80 -1.08 4.07 12.63
C ALA A 80 -1.07 4.92 11.36
N PHE A 81 -0.17 5.90 11.29
CA PHE A 81 0.00 6.80 10.13
C PHE A 81 -1.22 7.66 9.79
N GLN A 82 -2.27 7.66 10.62
CA GLN A 82 -3.42 8.54 10.45
C GLN A 82 -3.03 10.00 10.69
N PRO A 83 -3.30 10.93 9.75
CA PRO A 83 -3.20 12.35 10.03
C PRO A 83 -4.28 12.75 11.06
N GLY A 84 -3.89 13.49 12.11
CA GLY A 84 -4.83 14.09 13.07
C GLY A 84 -5.12 15.55 12.73
N ASP A 85 -5.58 16.34 13.71
CA ASP A 85 -5.77 17.82 13.61
C ASP A 85 -4.45 18.61 13.36
N THR A 86 -3.34 17.89 13.22
CA THR A 86 -2.03 18.40 12.82
C THR A 86 -1.33 17.31 12.00
N ARG A 87 -0.25 17.68 11.29
CA ARG A 87 0.69 16.72 10.66
C ARG A 87 1.02 15.59 11.65
N PHE A 88 1.05 14.34 11.18
CA PHE A 88 1.27 13.12 11.96
C PHE A 88 2.17 13.33 13.19
N SER A 89 1.56 13.41 14.38
CA SER A 89 2.20 13.85 15.63
C SER A 89 2.67 12.67 16.50
N GLN A 90 3.23 11.66 15.85
CA GLN A 90 3.14 10.25 16.23
C GLN A 90 4.41 9.48 15.87
N PRO A 91 4.84 8.48 16.66
CA PRO A 91 4.04 7.31 17.09
C PRO A 91 3.41 7.35 18.51
N TRP A 92 2.37 6.53 18.77
CA TRP A 92 1.55 6.44 20.01
C TRP A 92 2.03 5.24 20.84
N VAL A 93 2.95 4.47 20.28
CA VAL A 93 3.56 3.26 20.82
C VAL A 93 5.07 3.35 20.66
N ASP A 94 5.80 2.53 21.40
CA ASP A 94 7.23 2.31 21.17
C ASP A 94 7.40 1.46 19.90
N LEU A 95 8.05 2.02 18.87
CA LEU A 95 8.24 1.34 17.59
C LEU A 95 9.33 0.26 17.65
N GLU A 96 10.34 0.42 18.51
CA GLU A 96 11.38 -0.59 18.66
C GLU A 96 10.81 -1.82 19.36
N GLU A 97 10.08 -1.62 20.46
CA GLU A 97 9.35 -2.70 21.13
C GLU A 97 8.32 -3.36 20.21
N ALA A 98 7.58 -2.56 19.44
CA ALA A 98 6.59 -3.09 18.50
C ALA A 98 7.23 -4.00 17.45
N ARG A 99 8.36 -3.60 16.85
CA ARG A 99 9.08 -4.40 15.84
C ARG A 99 9.56 -5.74 16.38
N GLU A 100 9.96 -5.80 17.65
CA GLU A 100 10.38 -7.03 18.31
C GLU A 100 9.21 -7.92 18.74
N THR A 101 8.00 -7.36 18.86
CA THR A 101 6.80 -8.09 19.26
C THR A 101 6.13 -8.76 18.05
N PRO A 102 6.06 -10.11 17.98
CA PRO A 102 5.40 -10.79 16.88
C PRO A 102 3.90 -10.46 16.79
N ALA A 103 3.42 -10.26 15.56
CA ALA A 103 2.01 -10.05 15.25
C ALA A 103 1.61 -10.92 14.05
N PRO A 104 1.32 -12.22 14.26
CA PRO A 104 1.03 -13.15 13.16
C PRO A 104 -0.12 -12.66 12.26
N ASN A 105 0.06 -12.76 10.95
CA ASN A 105 -0.93 -12.41 9.94
C ASN A 105 -0.61 -13.12 8.63
N GLU A 106 -1.45 -14.07 8.22
CA GLU A 106 -1.23 -14.93 7.04
C GLU A 106 -0.86 -14.13 5.78
N PHE A 107 -1.58 -13.05 5.48
CA PHE A 107 -1.27 -12.21 4.32
C PHE A 107 0.11 -11.54 4.42
N ALA A 108 0.46 -10.99 5.58
CA ALA A 108 1.77 -10.38 5.82
C ALA A 108 2.90 -11.43 5.77
N ASP A 109 2.63 -12.61 6.32
CA ASP A 109 3.59 -13.70 6.50
C ASP A 109 3.87 -14.47 5.21
N GLU A 110 2.97 -14.38 4.24
CA GLU A 110 3.03 -15.07 2.95
C GLU A 110 3.06 -14.10 1.76
N ILE A 111 3.29 -12.80 1.98
CA ILE A 111 3.22 -11.80 0.91
C ILE A 111 4.18 -12.09 -0.25
N ASP A 112 5.31 -12.76 0.01
CA ASP A 112 6.29 -13.12 -1.02
C ASP A 112 5.92 -14.33 -1.86
N THR A 113 4.90 -15.10 -1.47
CA THR A 113 4.39 -16.22 -2.28
C THR A 113 3.63 -15.73 -3.52
N HIS A 114 3.02 -14.54 -3.45
CA HIS A 114 2.21 -13.95 -4.53
C HIS A 114 3.04 -13.62 -5.78
N PRO A 115 2.69 -14.15 -6.97
CA PRO A 115 3.56 -14.18 -8.16
C PRO A 115 4.02 -12.79 -8.65
N VAL A 116 3.28 -11.74 -8.31
CA VAL A 116 3.63 -10.35 -8.63
C VAL A 116 3.24 -9.44 -7.46
N LEU A 117 4.16 -8.56 -7.05
CA LEU A 117 3.85 -7.43 -6.19
C LEU A 117 3.93 -6.13 -7.00
N LEU A 118 2.90 -5.29 -6.87
CA LEU A 118 2.89 -3.94 -7.46
C LEU A 118 3.19 -2.93 -6.35
N ILE A 119 4.38 -2.33 -6.39
CA ILE A 119 4.76 -1.27 -5.46
C ILE A 119 4.36 0.07 -6.08
N VAL A 120 3.33 0.70 -5.50
CA VAL A 120 2.84 2.00 -5.95
C VAL A 120 3.59 3.09 -5.19
N CYS A 121 4.39 3.86 -5.92
CA CYS A 121 5.14 5.00 -5.41
C CYS A 121 4.44 6.31 -5.78
N VAL A 122 4.52 7.29 -4.90
CA VAL A 122 4.02 8.65 -5.14
C VAL A 122 5.18 9.63 -5.04
N ALA A 123 5.36 10.45 -6.07
CA ALA A 123 6.27 11.58 -6.08
C ALA A 123 5.61 12.74 -5.30
N LEU A 124 6.01 12.92 -4.04
CA LEU A 124 5.41 13.93 -3.16
C LEU A 124 5.61 15.36 -3.70
N GLU A 125 6.69 15.60 -4.42
CA GLU A 125 7.00 16.85 -5.13
C GLU A 125 6.02 17.16 -6.28
N ALA A 126 5.30 16.16 -6.79
CA ALA A 126 4.29 16.36 -7.81
C ALA A 126 2.92 16.75 -7.23
N LEU A 127 2.75 16.69 -5.90
CA LEU A 127 1.49 17.01 -5.23
C LEU A 127 1.33 18.53 -5.04
N ALA A 128 0.14 19.04 -5.37
CA ALA A 128 -0.26 20.40 -5.03
C ALA A 128 -1.14 20.38 -3.78
N VAL A 129 -0.57 20.72 -2.62
CA VAL A 129 -1.28 20.79 -1.33
C VAL A 129 -1.91 22.18 -1.21
N LEU A 130 -3.07 22.36 -1.85
CA LEU A 130 -3.74 23.66 -1.99
C LEU A 130 -4.30 24.21 -0.68
N ASP A 131 -4.44 23.37 0.34
CA ASP A 131 -4.89 23.74 1.67
C ASP A 131 -3.73 23.93 2.66
N HIS A 132 -2.49 24.04 2.17
CA HIS A 132 -1.33 24.28 3.03
C HIS A 132 -1.50 25.55 3.88
N GLY A 133 -1.42 25.39 5.21
CA GLY A 133 -1.54 26.49 6.17
C GLY A 133 -2.97 26.93 6.48
N LEU A 134 -4.01 26.24 5.98
CA LEU A 134 -5.39 26.53 6.36
C LEU A 134 -5.73 25.97 7.75
N PRO A 135 -6.68 26.56 8.50
CA PRO A 135 -7.08 26.08 9.83
C PRO A 135 -7.80 24.71 9.85
N ARG A 136 -7.99 24.08 8.69
CA ARG A 136 -8.69 22.80 8.49
C ARG A 136 -7.74 21.65 8.18
N GLN A 137 -6.45 21.87 8.42
CA GLN A 137 -5.39 20.87 8.24
C GLN A 137 -5.27 19.97 9.46
#